data_AF-B7AMY2-F1
#
_entry.id   AF-B7AMY2-F1
#
_cell.length_a   1.000
_cell.length_b   1.000
_cell.length_c   1.000
_cell.angle_alpha   90.00
_cell.angle_beta   90.00
_cell.angle_gamma   90.00
#
_symmetry.space_group_name_H-M   'P 1'
#
loop_
_entity.id
_entity.type
_entity.pdbx_description
1 polymer ?
#
loop_
_entity_poly.entity_id
_entity_poly.type
_entity_poly.pdbx_seq_one_letter_code
_entity_poly.pdbx_strand_id
1 'polypeptide(L)' 'ENLLQSMNMTPYEGNEEEYSQYDYKFTVLNRKNQIKAWYTFKDEKCRVRDKDSKITYYTIDDTSTYNELIEFAKSLVD' A
#
# COMPACT_ATOMS: atom_id res chain seq x y z
N GLU A 1 -3.73 10.79 11.72
CA GLU A 1 -4.94 10.16 11.13
C GLU A 1 -4.55 9.48 9.84
N ASN A 2 -5.15 8.32 9.55
CA ASN A 2 -4.74 7.44 8.46
C ASN A 2 -4.93 8.15 7.11
N LEU A 3 -3.85 8.69 6.52
CA LEU A 3 -3.90 9.36 5.21
C LEU A 3 -4.41 8.43 4.11
N LEU A 4 -4.27 7.11 4.30
CA LEU A 4 -4.84 6.08 3.45
C LEU A 4 -6.39 6.02 3.51
N GLN A 5 -7.02 6.48 4.59
CA GLN A 5 -8.48 6.60 4.71
C GLN A 5 -9.02 7.87 4.02
N SER A 6 -8.17 8.84 3.66
CA SER A 6 -8.55 10.02 2.88
C SER A 6 -8.36 9.86 1.37
N MET A 7 -7.77 8.77 0.92
CA MET A 7 -7.64 8.42 -0.50
C MET A 7 -8.92 7.70 -0.97
N ASN A 8 -9.21 7.72 -2.28
CA ASN A 8 -10.24 6.88 -2.90
C ASN A 8 -9.79 5.40 -2.91
N MET A 9 -9.67 4.85 -1.70
CA MET A 9 -9.25 3.50 -1.41
C MET A 9 -10.20 2.94 -0.38
N THR A 10 -10.98 1.95 -0.78
CA THR A 10 -11.87 1.24 0.13
C THR A 10 -11.11 0.09 0.79
N PRO A 11 -11.23 -0.09 2.13
CA PRO A 11 -10.73 -1.29 2.78
C PRO A 11 -11.31 -2.52 2.08
N TYR A 12 -10.44 -3.45 1.67
CA TYR A 12 -10.90 -4.65 1.01
C TYR A 12 -11.36 -5.68 2.05
N GLU A 13 -12.61 -6.11 1.97
CA GLU A 13 -13.25 -7.06 2.91
C GLU A 13 -13.34 -8.51 2.38
N GLY A 14 -12.65 -8.85 1.28
CA GLY A 14 -12.68 -10.19 0.69
C GLY A 14 -11.61 -11.17 1.21
N ASN A 15 -11.58 -12.38 0.65
CA ASN A 15 -10.68 -13.46 1.09
C ASN A 15 -9.20 -13.18 0.73
N GLU A 16 -8.30 -13.34 1.70
CA GLU A 16 -6.85 -13.13 1.54
C GLU A 16 -6.21 -14.01 0.43
N GLU A 17 -6.85 -15.13 0.07
CA GLU A 17 -6.39 -16.05 -0.98
C GLU A 17 -6.34 -15.43 -2.39
N GLU A 18 -7.13 -14.38 -2.66
CA GLU A 18 -7.13 -13.68 -3.96
C GLU A 18 -5.81 -12.93 -4.25
N TYR A 19 -5.03 -12.70 -3.20
CA TYR A 19 -3.74 -12.02 -3.27
C TYR A 19 -2.55 -12.97 -3.40
N SER A 20 -2.74 -14.29 -3.51
CA SER A 20 -1.63 -15.28 -3.53
C SER A 20 -0.70 -15.21 -4.75
N GLN A 21 -0.99 -14.36 -5.76
CA GLN A 21 -0.17 -14.16 -6.95
C GLN A 21 0.01 -12.66 -7.17
N TYR A 22 1.21 -12.12 -6.95
CA TYR A 22 1.47 -10.68 -6.92
C TYR A 22 2.45 -10.27 -8.04
N ASP A 23 2.08 -9.27 -8.83
CA ASP A 23 2.85 -8.86 -10.03
C ASP A 23 3.84 -7.72 -9.76
N TYR A 24 3.58 -6.83 -8.79
CA TYR A 24 4.46 -5.70 -8.50
C TYR A 24 4.64 -5.46 -7.00
N LYS A 25 5.91 -5.33 -6.55
CA LYS A 25 6.29 -5.12 -5.15
C LYS A 25 7.28 -3.96 -5.03
N PHE A 26 7.06 -3.05 -4.08
CA PHE A 26 8.07 -2.08 -3.69
C PHE A 26 8.20 -1.94 -2.18
N THR A 27 9.42 -1.63 -1.73
CA THR A 27 9.76 -1.45 -0.32
C THR A 27 10.11 0.01 -0.09
N VAL A 28 9.51 0.62 0.93
CA VAL A 28 9.82 1.98 1.36
C VAL A 28 10.77 1.95 2.54
N LEU A 29 11.94 2.55 2.35
CA LEU A 29 12.96 2.76 3.38
C LEU A 29 13.04 4.25 3.71
N ASN A 30 13.35 4.59 4.95
CA ASN A 30 13.77 5.96 5.26
C ASN A 30 15.23 6.21 4.89
N ARG A 31 15.70 7.45 5.04
CA ARG A 31 17.10 7.86 4.79
C ARG A 31 18.15 7.08 5.60
N LYS A 32 17.75 6.38 6.67
CA LYS A 32 18.61 5.52 7.50
C LYS A 32 18.56 4.05 7.09
N ASN A 33 17.98 3.73 5.92
CA ASN A 33 17.76 2.37 5.43
C ASN A 33 16.88 1.50 6.34
N GLN A 34 16.02 2.12 7.17
CA GLN A 34 15.07 1.40 8.00
C GLN A 34 13.75 1.22 7.25
N ILE A 35 13.18 0.02 7.35
CA ILE A 35 11.93 -0.29 6.66
C ILE A 35 10.76 0.46 7.28
N LYS A 36 9.94 1.06 6.43
CA LYS A 36 8.70 1.76 6.81
C LYS A 36 7.46 0.97 6.38
N ALA A 37 7.44 0.52 5.14
CA ALA A 37 6.35 -0.25 4.59
C ALA A 37 6.77 -1.07 3.37
N TRP A 38 6.00 -2.12 3.10
CA TRP A 38 6.03 -2.89 1.86
C TRP A 38 4.69 -2.73 1.17
N TYR A 39 4.72 -2.41 -0.11
CA TYR A 39 3.53 -2.31 -0.94
C TYR A 39 3.54 -3.42 -1.97
N THR A 40 2.38 -4.01 -2.21
CA THR A 40 2.20 -5.02 -3.24
C THR A 40 0.92 -4.74 -4.00
N PHE A 41 0.99 -4.78 -5.33
CA PHE A 41 -0.12 -4.46 -6.23
C PHE A 41 -0.46 -5.66 -7.09
N LYS A 42 -1.75 -5.81 -7.37
CA LYS A 42 -2.31 -6.73 -8.34
C LYS A 42 -3.64 -6.15 -8.81
N ASP A 43 -3.81 -5.97 -10.12
CA ASP A 43 -5.00 -5.32 -10.69
C ASP A 43 -5.31 -4.01 -9.93
N GLU A 44 -6.59 -3.78 -9.62
CA GLU A 44 -7.13 -2.67 -8.82
C GLU A 44 -6.97 -2.92 -7.31
N LYS A 45 -5.98 -3.70 -6.86
CA LYS A 45 -5.81 -4.03 -5.44
C LYS A 45 -4.41 -3.70 -4.94
N CYS A 46 -4.36 -3.14 -3.73
CA CYS A 46 -3.14 -2.82 -3.01
C CYS A 46 -3.10 -3.51 -1.66
N ARG A 47 -1.95 -4.08 -1.33
CA ARG A 47 -1.64 -4.61 -0.01
C ARG A 47 -0.48 -3.80 0.57
N VAL A 48 -0.70 -3.21 1.73
CA VAL A 48 0.31 -2.50 2.51
C VAL A 48 0.65 -3.33 3.73
N ARG A 49 1.93 -3.62 3.93
CA ARG A 49 2.47 -4.15 5.18
C ARG A 49 3.30 -3.06 5.83
N ASP A 50 2.99 -2.67 7.05
CA ASP A 50 3.82 -1.72 7.79
C ASP A 50 5.03 -2.40 8.45
N LYS A 51 5.94 -1.59 9.02
CA LYS A 51 7.15 -2.07 9.74
C LYS A 51 6.86 -3.07 10.87
N ASP A 52 5.66 -3.05 11.45
CA ASP A 52 5.24 -3.92 12.56
C ASP A 52 4.56 -5.20 12.03
N SER A 53 4.67 -5.44 10.71
CA SER A 53 4.07 -6.56 9.97
C SER A 53 2.55 -6.58 9.96
N LYS A 54 1.89 -5.49 10.35
CA LYS A 54 0.45 -5.34 10.19
C LYS A 54 0.14 -5.15 8.72
N ILE A 55 -0.82 -5.92 8.23
CA ILE A 55 -1.23 -5.90 6.83
C ILE A 55 -2.56 -5.14 6.73
N THR A 56 -2.70 -4.33 5.70
CA THR A 56 -3.96 -3.68 5.32
C THR A 56 -4.15 -3.83 3.81
N TYR A 57 -5.36 -4.21 3.42
CA TYR A 57 -5.73 -4.44 2.03
C TYR A 57 -6.68 -3.33 1.58
N TYR A 58 -6.51 -2.91 0.34
CA TYR A 58 -7.26 -1.83 -0.27
C TYR A 58 -7.64 -2.20 -1.71
N THR A 59 -8.79 -1.71 -2.13
CA THR A 59 -9.18 -1.62 -3.55
C THR A 59 -8.83 -0.21 -4.05
N ILE A 60 -8.34 -0.12 -5.28
CA ILE A 60 -7.97 1.10 -5.97
C ILE A 60 -9.07 1.40 -7.00
N ASP A 61 -9.90 2.39 -6.73
CA ASP A 61 -11.09 2.66 -7.55
C ASP A 61 -10.79 3.55 -8.79
N ASP A 62 -9.60 4.18 -8.85
CA ASP A 62 -9.18 5.03 -9.98
C ASP A 62 -7.65 5.03 -10.15
N THR A 63 -7.17 5.27 -11.37
CA THR A 63 -5.75 5.37 -11.72
C THR A 63 -5.06 6.53 -10.99
N SER A 64 -5.79 7.60 -10.64
CA SER A 64 -5.25 8.74 -9.87
C SER A 64 -4.75 8.35 -8.47
N THR A 65 -5.37 7.35 -7.85
CA THR A 65 -5.02 6.82 -6.53
C THR A 65 -3.62 6.19 -6.49
N TYR A 66 -3.09 5.67 -7.62
CA TYR A 66 -1.69 5.20 -7.67
C TYR A 66 -0.70 6.34 -7.44
N ASN A 67 -0.97 7.54 -7.97
CA ASN A 67 -0.11 8.70 -7.77
C ASN A 67 -0.15 9.17 -6.31
N GLU A 68 -1.33 9.17 -5.69
CA GLU A 68 -1.49 9.51 -4.28
C GLU A 68 -0.74 8.54 -3.36
N LEU A 69 -0.78 7.23 -3.67
CA LEU A 69 0.00 6.20 -2.97
C LEU A 69 1.50 6.41 -3.10
N ILE A 70 1.99 6.80 -4.29
CA ILE A 70 3.40 7.11 -4.51
C ILE A 70 3.82 8.34 -3.69
N GLU A 71 3.02 9.41 -3.69
CA GLU A 71 3.31 10.62 -2.91
C GLU A 71 3.28 10.34 -1.40
N PHE A 72 2.33 9.52 -0.92
CA PHE A 72 2.34 9.06 0.45
C PHE A 72 3.57 8.21 0.77
N ALA A 73 3.93 7.27 -0.09
CA ALA A 73 5.14 6.46 0.09
C ALA A 73 6.40 7.35 0.18
N LYS A 74 6.50 8.41 -0.63
CA LYS A 74 7.58 9.41 -0.54
C LYS A 74 7.57 10.14 0.81
N SER A 75 6.40 10.49 1.34
CA SER A 75 6.29 11.13 2.67
C SER A 75 6.87 10.28 3.81
N LEU A 76 6.88 8.95 3.65
CA LEU A 76 7.42 8.02 4.66
C LEU A 76 8.94 7.90 4.64
N VAL A 77 9.61 8.43 3.60
CA VAL A 77 11.06 8.33 3.39
C VAL A 77 11.87 9.28 4.29
N ASP A 78 11.22 10.23 4.98
CA ASP A 78 11.88 11.20 5.87
C ASP A 78 12.59 10.56 7.09
#